data_AF-A0A143XU39-F1
#
_entry.id   AF-A0A143XU39-F1
#
_cell.length_a   1.000
_cell.length_b   1.000
_cell.length_c   1.000
_cell.angle_alpha   90.00
_cell.angle_beta   90.00
_cell.angle_gamma   90.00
#
_symmetry.space_group_name_H-M   'P 1'
#
loop_
_entity.id
_entity.type
_entity.pdbx_description
1 polymer ?
#
loop_
_entity_poly.entity_id
_entity_poly.type
_entity_poly.pdbx_seq_one_letter_code
_entity_poly.pdbx_strand_id
1 'polypeptide(L)'
;METLPLEDAAREAANTIFSLRRHRLELITGEAGENVFGAGLGAALEEIGRLEQSYLELFLGKRIVDTHTARFVVFPEENKKQYVLCRFSPDGGILPETDLSGDMVMLRIEPSGDTGTFSYEEAKRDAKNYETFRLADPAECIVLCGSNVLAKSVLPVYEFGRTVKIALPRKR
;
A
#
# COMPACT_ATOMS: atom_id res chain seq x y z
N MET A 1 49.70 -4.78 26.13
CA MET A 1 48.26 -4.63 26.38
C MET A 1 47.58 -5.60 25.46
N GLU A 2 47.09 -6.72 25.99
CA GLU A 2 46.25 -7.65 25.23
C GLU A 2 44.91 -6.94 24.99
N THR A 3 44.66 -6.58 23.74
CA THR A 3 43.35 -6.12 23.28
C THR A 3 42.35 -7.24 23.50
N LEU A 4 41.17 -6.91 24.02
CA LEU A 4 40.13 -7.91 24.24
C LEU A 4 39.69 -8.47 22.88
N PRO A 5 39.33 -9.77 22.76
CA PRO A 5 38.99 -10.39 21.47
C PRO A 5 37.93 -9.64 20.66
N LEU A 6 37.03 -8.94 21.36
CA LEU A 6 35.98 -8.11 20.76
C LEU A 6 36.53 -6.81 20.13
N GLU A 7 37.54 -6.19 20.74
CA GLU A 7 38.15 -4.97 20.21
C GLU A 7 38.94 -5.25 18.94
N ASP A 8 39.61 -6.41 18.87
CA ASP A 8 40.32 -6.83 17.67
C ASP A 8 39.37 -7.19 16.53
N ALA A 9 38.27 -7.89 16.82
CA ALA A 9 37.21 -8.15 15.84
C ALA A 9 36.58 -6.85 15.31
N ALA A 10 36.33 -5.88 16.20
CA ALA A 10 35.83 -4.56 15.82
C ALA A 10 36.84 -3.80 14.93
N ARG A 11 38.14 -3.86 15.25
CA ARG A 11 39.19 -3.26 14.42
C ARG A 11 39.25 -3.89 13.03
N GLU A 12 39.15 -5.21 12.94
CA GLU A 12 39.13 -5.94 11.66
C GLU A 12 37.90 -5.59 10.81
N ALA A 13 36.71 -5.53 11.43
CA ALA A 13 35.50 -5.10 10.75
C ALA A 13 35.62 -3.66 10.20
N ALA A 14 36.17 -2.73 11.00
CA ALA A 14 36.40 -1.36 10.56
C ALA A 14 37.40 -1.27 9.39
N ASN A 15 38.49 -2.03 9.44
CA ASN A 15 39.46 -2.11 8.34
C ASN A 15 38.82 -2.63 7.05
N THR A 16 37.94 -3.62 7.16
CA THR A 16 37.19 -4.16 6.03
C THR A 16 36.27 -3.11 5.40
N ILE A 17 35.55 -2.32 6.22
CA ILE A 17 34.72 -1.20 5.74
C ILE A 17 35.57 -0.18 4.96
N PHE A 18 36.73 0.23 5.49
CA PHE A 18 37.61 1.15 4.79
C PHE A 18 38.15 0.58 3.47
N SER A 19 38.47 -0.72 3.44
CA SER A 19 38.89 -1.39 2.21
C SER A 19 37.79 -1.40 1.15
N LEU A 20 36.55 -1.71 1.53
CA LEU A 20 35.38 -1.67 0.65
C LEU A 20 35.16 -0.26 0.06
N ARG A 21 35.29 0.79 0.88
CA ARG A 21 35.17 2.18 0.40
C ARG A 21 36.26 2.57 -0.60
N ARG A 22 37.50 2.10 -0.39
CA ARG A 22 38.59 2.31 -1.35
C ARG A 22 38.30 1.61 -2.67
N HIS A 23 37.91 0.34 -2.65
CA HIS A 23 37.50 -0.38 -3.86
C HIS A 23 36.33 0.28 -4.59
N ARG A 24 35.34 0.79 -3.86
CA ARG A 24 34.23 1.56 -4.45
C ARG A 24 34.74 2.79 -5.20
N LEU A 25 35.72 3.50 -4.63
CA LEU A 25 36.31 4.68 -5.24
C LEU A 25 37.17 4.32 -6.46
N GLU A 26 37.98 3.26 -6.40
CA GLU A 26 38.76 2.72 -7.53
C GLU A 26 37.86 2.32 -8.71
N LEU A 27 36.71 1.72 -8.43
CA LEU A 27 35.71 1.36 -9.44
C LEU A 27 35.03 2.57 -10.07
N ILE A 28 34.66 3.58 -9.28
CA ILE A 28 34.02 4.81 -9.78
C ILE A 28 35.00 5.66 -10.60
N THR A 29 36.25 5.73 -10.17
CA THR A 29 37.31 6.50 -10.85
C THR A 29 37.86 5.80 -12.10
N GLY A 30 37.51 4.52 -12.31
CA GLY A 30 37.98 3.73 -13.45
C GLY A 30 39.41 3.20 -13.28
N GLU A 31 40.03 3.37 -12.11
CA GLU A 31 41.37 2.86 -11.79
C GLU A 31 41.39 1.32 -11.70
N ALA A 32 40.22 0.68 -11.54
CA ALA A 32 40.05 -0.76 -11.50
C ALA A 32 40.20 -1.48 -12.88
N GLY A 33 40.42 -0.74 -13.97
CA GLY A 33 40.76 -1.28 -15.30
C GLY A 33 39.63 -1.28 -16.33
N GLU A 34 40.01 -1.40 -17.61
CA GLU A 34 39.15 -1.23 -18.81
C GLU A 34 37.93 -2.18 -18.92
N ASN A 35 37.79 -3.17 -18.03
CA ASN A 35 36.83 -4.27 -18.16
C ASN A 35 35.59 -4.17 -17.25
N VAL A 36 35.43 -3.10 -16.47
CA VAL A 36 34.36 -2.96 -15.48
C VAL A 36 33.31 -1.93 -15.88
N PHE A 37 32.94 -1.88 -17.17
CA PHE A 37 31.93 -0.93 -17.68
C PHE A 37 30.61 -1.65 -18.01
N GLY A 38 29.48 -0.96 -17.77
CA GLY A 38 28.13 -1.46 -18.07
C GLY A 38 27.43 -2.13 -16.87
N ALA A 39 26.59 -3.13 -17.13
CA ALA A 39 25.73 -3.77 -16.11
C ALA A 39 26.52 -4.42 -14.95
N GLY A 40 27.76 -4.87 -15.20
CA GLY A 40 28.62 -5.47 -14.17
C GLY A 40 29.13 -4.48 -13.12
N LEU A 41 29.31 -3.20 -13.48
CA LEU A 41 29.71 -2.16 -12.54
C LEU A 41 28.62 -1.89 -11.51
N GLY A 42 27.37 -1.80 -11.96
CA GLY A 42 26.22 -1.59 -11.09
C GLY A 42 26.09 -2.71 -10.06
N ALA A 43 26.16 -3.96 -10.52
CA ALA A 43 26.12 -5.13 -9.64
C ALA A 43 27.30 -5.18 -8.65
N ALA A 44 28.52 -4.84 -9.09
CA ALA A 44 29.68 -4.78 -8.22
C ALA A 44 29.56 -3.69 -7.14
N LEU A 45 29.08 -2.50 -7.51
CA LEU A 45 28.84 -1.40 -6.57
C LEU A 45 27.72 -1.73 -5.58
N GLU A 46 26.66 -2.38 -6.04
CA GLU A 46 25.55 -2.84 -5.19
C GLU A 46 26.03 -3.88 -4.17
N GLU A 47 26.84 -4.86 -4.59
CA GLU A 47 27.38 -5.88 -3.69
C GLU A 47 28.38 -5.29 -2.69
N ILE A 48 29.25 -4.36 -3.11
CA ILE A 48 30.12 -3.62 -2.19
C ILE A 48 29.29 -2.85 -1.17
N GLY A 49 28.22 -2.18 -1.60
CA GLY A 49 27.30 -1.46 -0.71
C GLY A 49 26.61 -2.40 0.29
N ARG A 50 26.17 -3.59 -0.15
CA ARG A 50 25.56 -4.61 0.69
C ARG A 50 26.52 -5.14 1.76
N LEU A 51 27.77 -5.40 1.38
CA LEU A 51 28.83 -5.84 2.31
C LEU A 51 29.20 -4.73 3.30
N GLU A 52 29.42 -3.50 2.81
CA GLU A 52 29.71 -2.33 3.66
C GLU A 52 28.62 -2.15 4.72
N GLN A 53 27.35 -2.21 4.29
CA GLN A 53 26.20 -2.12 5.17
C GLN A 53 26.18 -3.23 6.21
N SER A 54 26.45 -4.48 5.82
CA SER A 54 26.49 -5.63 6.74
C SER A 54 27.54 -5.47 7.85
N TYR A 55 28.71 -4.92 7.53
CA TYR A 55 29.75 -4.63 8.53
C TYR A 55 29.40 -3.40 9.39
N LEU A 56 28.75 -2.38 8.84
CA LEU A 56 28.28 -1.22 9.60
C LEU A 56 27.19 -1.60 10.62
N GLU A 57 26.31 -2.54 10.28
CA GLU A 57 25.27 -3.06 11.17
C GLU A 57 25.83 -3.71 12.45
N LEU A 58 27.08 -4.22 12.42
CA LEU A 58 27.74 -4.73 13.62
C LEU A 58 28.01 -3.63 14.66
N PHE A 59 28.13 -2.38 14.22
CA PHE A 59 28.38 -1.22 15.09
C PHE A 59 27.11 -0.46 15.44
N LEU A 60 26.24 -0.25 14.45
CA LEU A 60 25.05 0.61 14.59
C LEU A 60 23.78 -0.17 14.96
N GLY A 61 23.84 -1.50 14.91
CA GLY A 61 22.67 -2.36 14.95
C GLY A 61 22.04 -2.53 13.57
N LYS A 62 21.19 -3.56 13.45
CA LYS A 62 20.52 -3.93 12.19
C LYS A 62 19.10 -3.38 12.16
N ARG A 63 18.73 -2.75 11.04
CA ARG A 63 17.34 -2.35 10.76
C ARG A 63 16.84 -3.09 9.54
N ILE A 64 15.87 -3.99 9.74
CA ILE A 64 15.18 -4.71 8.66
C ILE A 64 13.93 -3.91 8.32
N VAL A 65 13.71 -3.66 7.03
CA VAL A 65 12.50 -3.01 6.52
C VAL A 65 11.85 -3.96 5.54
N ASP A 66 10.71 -4.52 5.93
CA ASP A 66 9.94 -5.43 5.10
C ASP A 66 8.73 -4.71 4.51
N THR A 67 8.44 -4.98 3.23
CA THR A 67 7.26 -4.42 2.55
C THR A 67 6.22 -5.51 2.38
N HIS A 68 5.06 -5.34 3.00
CA HIS A 68 3.93 -6.25 2.89
C HIS A 68 2.81 -5.64 2.06
N THR A 69 2.22 -6.44 1.16
CA THR A 69 1.03 -6.07 0.39
C THR A 69 -0.10 -7.01 0.76
N ALA A 70 -1.22 -6.46 1.23
CA ALA A 70 -2.44 -7.21 1.54
C ALA A 70 -3.61 -6.65 0.74
N ARG A 71 -4.57 -7.52 0.39
CA ARG A 71 -5.80 -7.15 -0.31
C ARG A 71 -6.99 -7.42 0.58
N PHE A 72 -7.77 -6.38 0.86
CA PHE A 72 -9.00 -6.45 1.63
C PHE A 72 -10.20 -6.40 0.68
N VAL A 73 -11.20 -7.23 0.93
CA VAL A 73 -12.45 -7.27 0.18
C VAL A 73 -13.57 -6.90 1.14
N VAL A 74 -14.28 -5.83 0.84
CA VAL A 74 -15.42 -5.35 1.62
C VAL A 74 -16.70 -5.61 0.83
N PHE A 75 -17.69 -6.18 1.51
CA PHE A 75 -19.05 -6.29 1.00
C PHE A 75 -19.88 -5.19 1.65
N PRO A 76 -20.28 -4.14 0.90
CA PRO A 76 -21.11 -3.09 1.43
C PRO A 76 -22.47 -3.66 1.89
N GLU A 77 -23.01 -3.09 2.96
CA GLU A 77 -24.34 -3.37 3.50
C GLU A 77 -25.11 -2.05 3.58
N GLU A 78 -26.43 -2.08 3.33
CA GLU A 78 -27.27 -0.87 3.23
C GLU A 78 -27.23 0.01 4.50
N ASN A 79 -26.98 -0.60 5.67
CA ASN A 79 -26.98 0.08 6.97
C ASN A 79 -25.57 0.36 7.54
N LYS A 80 -24.50 -0.02 6.83
CA LYS A 80 -23.13 0.07 7.34
C LYS A 80 -22.25 0.91 6.43
N LYS A 81 -21.91 2.10 6.91
CA LYS A 81 -21.10 3.11 6.20
C LYS A 81 -19.61 3.06 6.54
N GLN A 82 -19.23 2.25 7.53
CA GLN A 82 -17.86 2.18 8.04
C GLN A 82 -17.44 0.73 8.18
N TYR A 83 -16.29 0.40 7.63
CA TYR A 83 -15.68 -0.92 7.69
C TYR A 83 -14.25 -0.77 8.21
N VAL A 84 -13.93 -1.52 9.26
CA VAL A 84 -12.52 -1.69 9.64
C VAL A 84 -11.91 -2.63 8.61
N LEU A 85 -10.70 -2.34 8.15
CA LEU A 85 -9.98 -3.17 7.18
C LEU A 85 -8.87 -3.94 7.88
N CYS A 86 -8.06 -3.21 8.64
CA CYS A 86 -6.93 -3.72 9.40
C CYS A 86 -6.49 -2.67 10.42
N ARG A 87 -5.47 -3.02 11.19
CA ARG A 87 -4.71 -2.04 11.98
C ARG A 87 -3.29 -1.98 11.46
N PHE A 88 -2.69 -0.80 11.51
CA PHE A 88 -1.32 -0.58 11.06
C PHE A 88 -0.44 -0.22 12.26
N SER A 89 0.67 -0.91 12.42
CA SER A 89 1.71 -0.56 13.39
C SER A 89 3.05 -0.43 12.67
N PRO A 90 3.89 0.57 12.99
CA PRO A 90 5.24 0.69 12.42
C PRO A 90 6.11 -0.54 12.67
N ASP A 91 5.94 -1.21 13.82
CA ASP A 91 6.74 -2.36 14.21
C ASP A 91 6.11 -3.68 13.76
N GLY A 92 4.77 -3.75 13.74
CA GLY A 92 4.00 -4.96 13.41
C GLY A 92 3.49 -5.03 11.96
N GLY A 93 3.63 -3.95 11.19
CA GLY A 93 3.09 -3.84 9.84
C GLY A 93 1.56 -3.89 9.81
N ILE A 94 1.01 -4.80 9.01
CA ILE A 94 -0.44 -4.99 8.85
C ILE A 94 -0.93 -6.01 9.89
N LEU A 95 -1.70 -5.52 10.85
CA LEU A 95 -2.28 -6.29 11.95
C LEU A 95 -3.77 -6.58 11.72
N PRO A 96 -4.29 -7.68 12.29
CA PRO A 96 -5.71 -7.98 12.25
C PRO A 96 -6.53 -6.94 13.02
N GLU A 97 -7.81 -6.81 12.68
CA GLU A 97 -8.72 -5.82 13.28
C GLU A 97 -8.84 -5.94 14.81
N THR A 98 -8.62 -7.15 15.35
CA THR A 98 -8.73 -7.48 16.77
C THR A 98 -7.59 -6.96 17.64
N ASP A 99 -6.46 -6.58 17.03
CA ASP A 99 -5.25 -6.19 17.79
C ASP A 99 -5.25 -4.68 18.09
N LEU A 100 -5.46 -4.29 19.35
CA LEU A 100 -5.59 -2.88 19.74
C LEU A 100 -4.29 -2.07 19.68
N SER A 101 -3.15 -2.71 19.39
CA SER A 101 -1.82 -2.09 19.43
C SER A 101 -1.54 -1.13 18.27
N GLY A 102 -2.30 -1.23 17.16
CA GLY A 102 -2.07 -0.46 15.93
C GLY A 102 -3.15 0.60 15.63
N ASP A 103 -2.79 1.55 14.77
CA ASP A 103 -3.71 2.56 14.24
C ASP A 103 -4.77 1.92 13.36
N MET A 104 -6.03 2.28 13.58
CA MET A 104 -7.15 1.69 12.85
C MET A 104 -7.20 2.21 11.41
N VAL A 105 -7.13 1.29 10.45
CA VAL A 105 -7.38 1.56 9.05
C VAL A 105 -8.83 1.20 8.73
N MET A 106 -9.61 2.18 8.30
CA MET A 106 -11.03 2.01 8.01
C MET A 106 -11.41 2.58 6.65
N LEU A 107 -12.36 1.90 6.00
CA LEU A 107 -13.07 2.40 4.83
C LEU A 107 -14.37 3.06 5.29
N ARG A 108 -14.52 4.35 4.99
CA ARG A 108 -15.76 5.09 5.13
C ARG A 108 -16.41 5.24 3.75
N ILE A 109 -17.68 4.91 3.67
CA ILE A 109 -18.50 5.05 2.46
C ILE A 109 -19.59 6.09 2.75
N GLU A 110 -19.51 7.22 2.08
CA GLU A 110 -20.48 8.31 2.19
C GLU A 110 -21.35 8.33 0.91
N PRO A 111 -22.60 7.85 0.97
CA PRO A 111 -23.49 7.89 -0.18
C PRO A 111 -23.85 9.35 -0.51
N SER A 112 -23.78 9.70 -1.80
CA SER A 112 -24.14 11.03 -2.29
C SER A 112 -25.65 11.26 -2.18
N GLY A 113 -26.45 10.19 -2.31
CA GLY A 113 -27.90 10.28 -2.37
C GLY A 113 -28.41 10.88 -3.69
N ASP A 114 -27.51 11.28 -4.60
CA ASP A 114 -27.81 11.82 -5.92
C ASP A 114 -28.01 10.69 -6.94
N THR A 115 -28.98 9.81 -6.66
CA THR A 115 -29.49 8.84 -7.65
C THR A 115 -30.49 9.50 -8.61
N GLY A 116 -30.65 10.82 -8.55
CA GLY A 116 -31.63 11.62 -9.29
C GLY A 116 -31.16 12.11 -10.66
N THR A 117 -29.85 12.10 -10.94
CA THR A 117 -29.30 12.68 -12.17
C THR A 117 -29.48 11.82 -13.43
N PHE A 118 -29.88 10.55 -13.28
CA PHE A 118 -30.10 9.69 -14.43
C PHE A 118 -31.45 9.99 -15.09
N SER A 119 -31.41 10.44 -16.34
CA SER A 119 -32.57 10.72 -17.17
C SER A 119 -33.21 9.42 -17.68
N TYR A 120 -34.11 8.83 -16.90
CA TYR A 120 -34.96 7.71 -17.33
C TYR A 120 -36.43 8.00 -17.07
N GLU A 121 -37.31 7.50 -17.95
CA GLU A 121 -38.75 7.59 -17.73
C GLU A 121 -39.18 6.53 -16.70
N GLU A 122 -39.42 6.97 -15.47
CA GLU A 122 -40.08 6.15 -14.45
C GLU A 122 -41.47 5.75 -14.94
N ALA A 123 -41.79 4.44 -14.82
CA ALA A 123 -43.10 3.93 -15.19
C ALA A 123 -44.18 4.58 -14.32
N LYS A 124 -45.23 5.14 -14.95
CA LYS A 124 -46.44 5.59 -14.22
C LYS A 124 -47.03 4.42 -13.43
N ARG A 125 -47.64 4.70 -12.26
CA ARG A 125 -48.19 3.68 -11.34
C ARG A 125 -49.10 2.63 -12.00
N ASP A 126 -49.75 2.98 -13.11
CA ASP A 126 -50.70 2.12 -13.85
C ASP A 126 -50.10 1.41 -15.08
N ALA A 127 -48.78 1.45 -15.29
CA ALA A 127 -48.14 0.78 -16.41
C ALA A 127 -48.15 -0.74 -16.22
N LYS A 128 -48.76 -1.47 -17.17
CA LYS A 128 -48.80 -2.96 -17.16
C LYS A 128 -47.47 -3.63 -17.55
N ASN A 129 -46.58 -2.90 -18.23
CA ASN A 129 -45.28 -3.42 -18.69
C ASN A 129 -44.14 -2.56 -18.10
N TYR A 130 -43.64 -2.96 -16.93
CA TYR A 130 -42.45 -2.36 -16.31
C TYR A 130 -41.44 -3.45 -15.94
N GLU A 131 -40.17 -3.07 -15.90
CA GLU A 131 -39.09 -3.89 -15.34
C GLU A 131 -38.42 -3.14 -14.19
N THR A 132 -37.94 -3.88 -13.20
CA THR A 132 -37.28 -3.33 -12.02
C THR A 132 -35.77 -3.34 -12.19
N PHE A 133 -35.14 -2.18 -12.03
CA PHE A 133 -33.68 -2.03 -12.08
C PHE A 133 -33.18 -1.47 -10.74
N ARG A 134 -32.01 -1.94 -10.28
CA ARG A 134 -31.32 -1.34 -9.14
C ARG A 134 -30.31 -0.34 -9.67
N LEU A 135 -30.49 0.93 -9.32
CA LEU A 135 -29.57 1.99 -9.66
C LEU A 135 -28.57 2.19 -8.53
N ALA A 136 -27.27 2.15 -8.83
CA ALA A 136 -26.22 2.41 -7.85
C ALA A 136 -26.18 3.89 -7.45
N ASP A 137 -25.89 4.15 -6.18
CA ASP A 137 -25.57 5.49 -5.70
C ASP A 137 -24.07 5.74 -5.89
N PRO A 138 -23.66 6.88 -6.49
CA PRO A 138 -22.25 7.26 -6.52
C PRO A 138 -21.81 7.61 -5.09
N ALA A 139 -21.15 6.68 -4.42
CA ALA A 139 -20.72 6.83 -3.04
C ALA A 139 -19.24 7.20 -2.97
N GLU A 140 -18.91 8.15 -2.10
CA GLU A 140 -17.56 8.57 -1.83
C GLU A 140 -16.90 7.61 -0.83
N CYS A 141 -15.92 6.85 -1.32
CA CYS A 141 -15.15 5.88 -0.57
C CYS A 141 -13.84 6.51 -0.11
N ILE A 142 -13.68 6.63 1.21
CA ILE A 142 -12.53 7.27 1.86
C ILE A 142 -11.83 6.23 2.72
N VAL A 143 -10.55 5.98 2.46
CA VAL A 143 -9.70 5.13 3.30
C VAL A 143 -8.96 6.02 4.29
N LEU A 144 -9.16 5.74 5.57
CA LEU A 144 -8.62 6.49 6.71
C LEU A 144 -7.67 5.59 7.49
N CYS A 145 -6.54 6.13 7.96
CA CYS A 145 -5.67 5.51 8.95
C CYS A 145 -5.58 6.46 10.15
N GLY A 146 -6.21 6.10 11.26
CA GLY A 146 -6.41 7.01 12.39
C GLY A 146 -7.13 8.29 11.96
N SER A 147 -6.44 9.44 12.03
CA SER A 147 -6.94 10.74 11.58
C SER A 147 -6.61 11.09 10.13
N ASN A 148 -5.77 10.30 9.46
CA ASN A 148 -5.20 10.65 8.16
C ASN A 148 -5.98 10.00 7.02
N VAL A 149 -6.31 10.78 6.00
CA VAL A 149 -6.92 10.27 4.75
C VAL A 149 -5.81 9.73 3.86
N LEU A 150 -5.84 8.43 3.57
CA LEU A 150 -4.88 7.78 2.67
C LEU A 150 -5.30 7.89 1.21
N ALA A 151 -6.58 7.66 0.94
CA ALA A 151 -7.12 7.65 -0.41
C ALA A 151 -8.59 8.02 -0.41
N LYS A 152 -9.03 8.59 -1.53
CA LYS A 152 -10.40 9.01 -1.76
C LYS A 152 -10.80 8.69 -3.19
N SER A 153 -11.94 8.05 -3.38
CA SER A 153 -12.45 7.68 -4.70
C SER A 153 -13.98 7.63 -4.69
N VAL A 154 -14.62 7.93 -5.81
CA VAL A 154 -16.08 7.83 -5.96
C VAL A 154 -16.39 6.53 -6.70
N LEU A 155 -17.18 5.66 -6.09
CA LEU A 155 -17.53 4.35 -6.63
C LEU A 155 -19.06 4.16 -6.68
N PRO A 156 -19.61 3.52 -7.72
CA PRO A 156 -21.03 3.18 -7.76
C PRO A 156 -21.31 2.02 -6.79
N VAL A 157 -22.08 2.27 -5.72
CA VAL A 157 -22.45 1.26 -4.72
C VAL A 157 -23.96 0.99 -4.80
N TYR A 158 -24.33 -0.26 -5.07
CA TYR A 158 -25.73 -0.66 -5.33
C TYR A 158 -26.56 -0.77 -4.06
N GLU A 159 -25.91 -1.09 -2.94
CA GLU A 159 -26.52 -1.27 -1.63
C GLU A 159 -27.09 0.06 -1.11
N PHE A 160 -26.41 1.18 -1.35
CA PHE A 160 -26.94 2.51 -1.04
C PHE A 160 -27.84 3.10 -2.15
N GLY A 161 -28.04 2.35 -3.22
CA GLY A 161 -28.83 2.73 -4.37
C GLY A 161 -30.35 2.68 -4.16
N ARG A 162 -31.11 2.94 -5.23
CA ARG A 162 -32.59 2.83 -5.23
C ARG A 162 -33.08 1.88 -6.31
N THR A 163 -34.19 1.20 -6.02
CA THR A 163 -34.87 0.35 -7.01
C THR A 163 -35.88 1.20 -7.80
N VAL A 164 -35.76 1.18 -9.11
CA VAL A 164 -36.55 2.02 -10.03
C VAL A 164 -37.35 1.13 -10.97
N LYS A 165 -38.56 1.54 -11.31
CA LYS A 165 -39.41 0.84 -12.27
C LYS A 165 -39.34 1.59 -13.60
N ILE A 166 -38.81 0.93 -14.62
CA ILE A 166 -38.67 1.52 -15.96
C ILE A 166 -39.73 0.91 -16.87
N ALA A 167 -40.44 1.76 -17.62
CA ALA A 167 -41.44 1.30 -18.57
C ALA A 167 -40.76 0.70 -19.81
N LEU A 168 -41.19 -0.49 -20.24
CA LEU A 168 -40.64 -1.08 -21.46
C LEU A 168 -41.23 -0.39 -22.70
N PRO A 169 -40.40 -0.11 -23.74
CA PRO A 169 -40.93 0.38 -25.00
C PRO A 169 -41.85 -0.69 -25.62
N ARG A 170 -43.02 -0.26 -26.14
CA ARG A 170 -43.96 -1.16 -26.83
C ARG A 170 -43.25 -1.83 -28.01
N LYS A 171 -43.25 -3.16 -28.04
CA LYS A 171 -42.79 -3.96 -29.18
C LYS A 171 -43.60 -3.54 -30.42
N ARG A 172 -42.90 -3.08 -31.48
CA ARG A 172 -43.51 -2.85 -32.79
C ARG A 172 -43.83 -4.17 -33.46
#